data_AF-A0A2H0M678-F1
#
_entry.id   AF-A0A2H0M678-F1
#
_cell.length_a   1.000
_cell.length_b   1.000
_cell.length_c   1.000
_cell.angle_alpha   90.00
_cell.angle_beta   90.00
_cell.angle_gamma   90.00
#
_symmetry.space_group_name_H-M   'P 1'
#
loop_
_entity.id
_entity.type
_entity.pdbx_description
1 polymer ?
#
loop_
_entity_poly.entity_id
_entity_poly.type
_entity_poly.pdbx_seq_one_letter_code
_entity_poly.pdbx_strand_id
1 'polypeptide(L)'
;MYRRYLAEFVYGGTDGTVTTFAIIAGSLGASFSYSVILILGFANLFADGFSMAVSNYLSSKSREDIGNSFANSPSPLKTALATFVSFVLVGFIPLSSFVAGIFYDNLLGGKEFEVSIVLTAVTFFAIGYVRGIVSKKGKFRSAMQTLFMGGIAALIAYFVGFILQSVV
;
A
#
# COMPACT_ATOMS: atom_id res chain seq x y z
N MET A 1 20.23 -14.06 2.92
CA MET A 1 20.27 -12.60 2.64
C MET A 1 19.04 -12.11 1.86
N TYR A 2 18.78 -12.59 0.63
CA TYR A 2 17.66 -12.12 -0.23
C TYR A 2 16.24 -12.23 0.37
N ARG A 3 15.96 -13.26 1.18
CA ARG A 3 14.62 -13.46 1.77
C ARG A 3 14.16 -12.34 2.70
N ARG A 4 15.09 -11.65 3.39
CA ARG A 4 14.74 -10.55 4.31
C ARG A 4 14.32 -9.30 3.53
N TYR A 5 15.05 -8.93 2.49
CA TYR A 5 14.65 -7.83 1.60
C TYR A 5 13.32 -8.09 0.91
N LEU A 6 13.05 -9.34 0.52
CA LEU A 6 11.76 -9.72 -0.05
C LEU A 6 10.62 -9.62 0.98
N ALA A 7 10.89 -9.88 2.26
CA ALA A 7 9.90 -9.70 3.32
C ALA A 7 9.58 -8.21 3.55
N GLU A 8 10.60 -7.35 3.59
CA GLU A 8 10.43 -5.89 3.70
C GLU A 8 9.69 -5.32 2.48
N PHE A 9 9.99 -5.81 1.28
CA PHE A 9 9.27 -5.46 0.07
C PHE A 9 7.79 -5.84 0.19
N VAL A 10 7.49 -7.11 0.50
CA VAL A 10 6.11 -7.57 0.66
C VAL A 10 5.38 -6.75 1.74
N TYR A 11 6.06 -6.42 2.84
CA TYR A 11 5.49 -5.62 3.92
C TYR A 11 5.16 -4.20 3.43
N GLY A 12 6.13 -3.48 2.86
CA GLY A 12 5.95 -2.13 2.31
C GLY A 12 4.90 -2.08 1.21
N GLY A 13 4.93 -3.00 0.26
CA GLY A 13 3.94 -3.03 -0.82
C GLY A 13 2.53 -3.39 -0.36
N THR A 14 2.40 -4.27 0.64
CA THR A 14 1.07 -4.59 1.20
C THR A 14 0.49 -3.35 1.88
N ASP A 15 1.28 -2.71 2.74
CA ASP A 15 0.86 -1.50 3.46
C ASP A 15 0.51 -0.36 2.49
N GLY A 16 1.39 -0.08 1.54
CA GLY A 16 1.17 0.97 0.52
C GLY A 16 -0.06 0.74 -0.34
N THR A 17 -0.39 -0.52 -0.66
CA THR A 17 -1.64 -0.82 -1.38
C THR A 17 -2.86 -0.60 -0.49
N VAL A 18 -2.81 -1.02 0.78
CA VAL A 18 -3.91 -0.85 1.74
C VAL A 18 -4.19 0.62 1.99
N THR A 19 -3.18 1.40 2.35
CA THR A 19 -3.35 2.81 2.71
C THR A 19 -3.79 3.64 1.52
N THR A 20 -3.15 3.45 0.36
CA THR A 20 -3.51 4.20 -0.86
C THR A 20 -4.93 3.90 -1.29
N PHE A 21 -5.34 2.63 -1.30
CA PHE A 21 -6.69 2.28 -1.68
C PHE A 21 -7.73 2.71 -0.62
N ALA A 22 -7.37 2.72 0.67
CA ALA A 22 -8.23 3.29 1.71
C ALA A 22 -8.46 4.80 1.50
N ILE A 23 -7.44 5.57 1.08
CA ILE A 23 -7.61 6.98 0.72
C ILE A 23 -8.56 7.13 -0.48
N ILE A 24 -8.40 6.31 -1.51
CA ILE A 24 -9.30 6.33 -2.68
C ILE A 24 -10.73 5.99 -2.26
N ALA A 25 -10.92 4.93 -1.49
CA ALA A 25 -12.23 4.47 -1.02
C ALA A 25 -12.90 5.49 -0.10
N GLY A 26 -12.17 6.06 0.87
CA GLY A 26 -12.69 7.10 1.75
C GLY A 26 -13.05 8.39 1.02
N SER A 27 -12.23 8.80 0.05
CA SER A 27 -12.52 9.96 -0.79
C SER A 27 -13.75 9.74 -1.67
N LEU A 28 -13.95 8.52 -2.20
CA LEU A 28 -15.18 8.19 -2.90
C LEU A 28 -16.38 8.23 -1.95
N GLY A 29 -16.25 7.66 -0.75
CA GLY A 29 -17.28 7.71 0.28
C GLY A 29 -17.68 9.15 0.59
N ALA A 30 -16.72 10.08 0.58
CA ALA A 30 -16.98 11.50 0.79
C ALA A 30 -17.43 12.28 -0.46
N SER A 31 -17.68 11.60 -1.59
CA SER A 31 -17.88 12.16 -2.94
C SER A 31 -16.92 13.29 -3.31
N PHE A 32 -15.65 13.15 -2.96
CA PHE A 32 -14.63 14.10 -3.39
C PHE A 32 -14.35 14.00 -4.89
N SER A 33 -13.92 15.11 -5.47
CA SER A 33 -13.56 15.17 -6.89
C SER A 33 -12.28 14.38 -7.18
N TYR A 34 -12.14 13.95 -8.44
CA TYR A 34 -10.96 13.23 -8.92
C TYR A 34 -9.63 13.93 -8.61
N SER A 35 -9.59 15.26 -8.71
CA SER A 35 -8.41 16.05 -8.39
C SER A 35 -8.02 15.91 -6.91
N VAL A 36 -9.00 15.90 -5.99
CA VAL A 36 -8.75 15.73 -4.56
C VAL A 36 -8.25 14.31 -4.27
N ILE A 37 -8.85 13.29 -4.88
CA ILE A 37 -8.41 11.89 -4.76
C ILE A 37 -6.93 11.75 -5.12
N LEU A 38 -6.51 12.35 -6.24
CA LEU A 38 -5.13 12.29 -6.69
C LEU A 38 -4.18 13.05 -5.76
N ILE A 39 -4.54 14.26 -5.34
CA ILE A 39 -3.73 15.06 -4.42
C ILE A 39 -3.51 14.30 -3.10
N LEU A 40 -4.59 13.82 -2.48
CA LEU A 40 -4.52 13.06 -1.23
C LEU A 40 -3.79 11.73 -1.41
N GLY A 41 -4.07 11.02 -2.51
CA GLY A 41 -3.44 9.76 -2.85
C GLY A 41 -1.91 9.89 -2.99
N PHE A 42 -1.43 10.84 -3.78
CA PHE A 42 0.01 11.06 -3.94
C PHE A 42 0.66 11.60 -2.66
N ALA A 43 0.01 12.54 -1.97
CA ALA A 43 0.53 13.08 -0.71
C ALA A 43 0.71 11.95 0.32
N ASN A 44 -0.29 11.10 0.50
CA ASN A 44 -0.23 9.95 1.40
C ASN A 44 0.80 8.91 0.92
N LEU A 45 0.84 8.59 -0.38
CA LEU A 45 1.75 7.59 -0.95
C LEU A 45 3.21 7.89 -0.61
N PHE A 46 3.63 9.16 -0.73
CA PHE A 46 5.00 9.55 -0.42
C PHE A 46 5.22 9.80 1.08
N ALA A 47 4.27 10.43 1.77
CA ALA A 47 4.42 10.75 3.19
C ALA A 47 4.44 9.49 4.07
N ASP A 48 3.48 8.59 3.89
CA ASP A 48 3.38 7.35 4.68
C ASP A 48 4.51 6.39 4.31
N GLY A 49 4.82 6.28 3.01
CA GLY A 49 5.97 5.50 2.56
C GLY A 49 7.26 5.97 3.23
N PHE A 50 7.51 7.28 3.26
CA PHE A 50 8.70 7.85 3.89
C PHE A 50 8.70 7.61 5.41
N SER A 51 7.57 7.85 6.08
CA SER A 51 7.39 7.59 7.51
C SER A 51 7.69 6.13 7.87
N MET A 52 7.19 5.18 7.07
CA MET A 52 7.42 3.75 7.23
C MET A 52 8.89 3.38 7.02
N ALA A 53 9.56 3.99 6.03
CA ALA A 53 10.98 3.78 5.77
C ALA A 53 11.86 4.29 6.92
N VAL A 54 11.58 5.50 7.41
CA VAL A 54 12.26 6.08 8.58
C VAL A 54 12.03 5.21 9.81
N SER A 55 10.80 4.75 10.05
CA SER A 55 10.47 3.86 11.17
C SER A 55 11.25 2.54 11.10
N ASN A 56 11.35 1.94 9.91
CA ASN A 56 12.14 0.73 9.66
C ASN A 56 13.64 0.96 9.91
N TYR A 57 14.17 2.08 9.41
CA TYR A 57 15.55 2.49 9.59
C TYR A 57 15.90 2.64 11.07
N LEU A 58 15.12 3.46 11.80
CA LEU A 58 15.34 3.72 13.22
C LEU A 58 15.19 2.45 14.05
N SER A 59 14.20 1.59 13.75
CA SER A 59 14.04 0.31 14.43
C SER A 59 15.23 -0.62 14.20
N SER A 60 15.72 -0.71 12.96
CA SER A 60 16.87 -1.54 12.63
C SER A 60 18.15 -0.99 13.26
N LYS A 61 18.39 0.32 13.16
CA LYS A 61 19.56 0.99 13.73
C LYS A 61 19.61 0.87 15.26
N SER A 62 18.48 1.06 15.94
CA SER A 62 18.37 0.87 17.39
C SER A 62 18.73 -0.57 17.81
N ARG A 63 18.29 -1.58 17.06
CA ARG A 63 18.68 -2.98 17.31
C ARG A 63 20.18 -3.21 17.13
N GLU A 64 20.81 -2.49 16.20
CA GLU A 64 22.27 -2.54 16.04
C GLU A 64 23.00 -1.90 17.21
N ASP A 65 22.56 -0.71 17.63
CA ASP A 65 23.20 0.06 18.70
C ASP A 65 23.12 -0.64 20.06
N ILE A 66 22.06 -1.43 20.30
CA ILE A 66 21.87 -2.21 21.54
C ILE A 66 22.70 -3.51 21.53
N GLY A 67 23.46 -3.81 20.47
CA GLY A 67 24.26 -5.04 20.38
C GLY A 67 23.43 -6.30 20.10
N ASN A 68 22.13 -6.15 19.82
CA ASN A 68 21.25 -7.22 19.31
C ASN A 68 21.44 -7.47 17.80
N SER A 69 22.52 -6.95 17.22
CA SER A 69 22.99 -7.28 15.87
C SER A 69 23.52 -8.71 15.82
N PHE A 70 22.64 -9.65 15.50
CA PHE A 70 23.08 -10.95 15.02
C PHE A 70 24.04 -10.75 13.84
N ALA A 71 25.18 -11.42 13.84
CA ALA A 71 26.06 -11.47 12.68
C ALA A 71 25.22 -11.81 11.43
N ASN A 72 25.25 -10.96 10.40
CA ASN A 72 24.43 -10.99 9.18
C ASN A 72 23.03 -10.30 9.20
N SER A 73 22.79 -9.32 10.08
CA SER A 73 21.64 -8.40 9.93
C SER A 73 21.74 -7.57 8.64
N PRO A 74 20.64 -7.35 7.89
CA PRO A 74 20.69 -6.52 6.70
C PRO A 74 20.92 -5.06 7.09
N SER A 75 21.64 -4.32 6.25
CA SER A 75 21.89 -2.89 6.48
C SER A 75 20.57 -2.11 6.68
N PRO A 76 20.45 -1.30 7.76
CA PRO A 76 19.24 -0.51 8.07
C PRO A 76 18.78 0.37 6.92
N LEU A 77 19.72 0.99 6.20
CA LEU A 77 19.40 1.84 5.06
C LEU A 77 18.82 1.02 3.90
N LYS A 78 19.33 -0.19 3.66
CA LYS A 78 18.86 -1.05 2.57
C LYS A 78 17.46 -1.61 2.86
N THR A 79 17.14 -1.93 4.11
CA THR A 79 15.79 -2.39 4.48
C THR A 79 14.78 -1.25 4.38
N ALA A 80 15.11 -0.07 4.91
CA ALA A 80 14.28 1.13 4.79
C ALA A 80 14.01 1.50 3.33
N LEU A 81 15.04 1.48 2.48
CA LEU A 81 14.87 1.77 1.06
C LEU A 81 14.00 0.73 0.34
N ALA A 82 14.19 -0.57 0.65
CA ALA A 82 13.35 -1.62 0.07
C ALA A 82 11.87 -1.44 0.46
N THR A 83 11.60 -1.08 1.72
CA THR A 83 10.27 -0.76 2.20
C THR A 83 9.68 0.45 1.48
N PHE A 84 10.41 1.57 1.41
CA PHE A 84 9.96 2.79 0.72
C PHE A 84 9.61 2.54 -0.74
N VAL A 85 10.55 1.94 -1.48
CA VAL A 85 10.40 1.70 -2.91
C VAL A 85 9.23 0.75 -3.15
N SER A 86 9.09 -0.31 -2.35
CA SER A 86 7.95 -1.21 -2.50
C SER A 86 6.62 -0.53 -2.17
N PHE A 87 6.58 0.30 -1.13
CA PHE A 87 5.38 1.04 -0.75
C PHE A 87 4.92 1.93 -1.89
N VAL A 88 5.82 2.75 -2.43
CA VAL A 88 5.51 3.68 -3.52
C VAL A 88 5.11 2.94 -4.79
N LEU A 89 5.91 1.95 -5.22
CA LEU A 89 5.66 1.26 -6.49
C LEU A 89 4.36 0.45 -6.48
N VAL A 90 4.11 -0.29 -5.40
CA VAL A 90 2.92 -1.15 -5.32
C VAL A 90 1.69 -0.32 -4.92
N GLY A 91 1.84 0.63 -3.99
CA GLY A 91 0.77 1.56 -3.61
C GLY A 91 0.33 2.47 -4.77
N PHE A 92 1.21 2.77 -5.71
CA PHE A 92 0.83 3.52 -6.91
C PHE A 92 -0.14 2.77 -7.84
N ILE A 93 -0.18 1.43 -7.80
CA ILE A 93 -1.01 0.61 -8.71
C ILE A 93 -2.49 1.03 -8.66
N PRO A 94 -3.15 1.12 -7.49
CA PRO A 94 -4.52 1.65 -7.41
C PRO A 94 -4.70 3.06 -7.97
N LEU A 95 -3.73 3.96 -7.74
CA LEU A 95 -3.79 5.35 -8.23
C LEU A 95 -3.56 5.45 -9.74
N SER A 96 -2.88 4.48 -10.33
CA SER A 96 -2.53 4.50 -11.75
C SER A 96 -3.76 4.58 -12.67
N SER A 97 -4.92 4.06 -12.26
CA SER A 97 -6.17 4.19 -13.04
C SER A 97 -6.65 5.64 -13.13
N PHE A 98 -6.54 6.39 -12.04
CA PHE A 98 -6.88 7.81 -11.98
C PHE A 98 -5.88 8.67 -12.76
N VAL A 99 -4.61 8.32 -12.69
CA VAL A 99 -3.56 8.98 -13.50
C VAL A 99 -3.79 8.74 -14.99
N ALA A 100 -4.13 7.51 -15.40
CA ALA A 100 -4.46 7.19 -16.78
C ALA A 100 -5.65 8.01 -17.29
N GLY A 101 -6.66 8.25 -16.46
CA GLY A 101 -7.80 9.11 -16.78
C GLY A 101 -7.43 10.57 -17.09
N ILE A 102 -6.31 11.08 -16.56
CA ILE A 102 -5.82 12.43 -16.92
C ILE A 102 -5.18 12.46 -18.31
N PHE A 103 -4.33 11.46 -18.62
CA PHE A 103 -3.51 11.48 -19.83
C PHE A 103 -4.26 10.98 -21.06
N TYR A 104 -5.23 10.09 -20.87
CA TYR A 104 -5.97 9.46 -21.95
C TYR A 104 -7.45 9.74 -21.76
N ASP A 105 -7.88 10.87 -22.31
CA ASP A 105 -9.25 11.35 -22.19
C ASP A 105 -10.24 10.27 -22.64
N ASN A 106 -11.23 9.96 -21.78
CA ASN A 106 -12.21 8.88 -21.96
C ASN A 106 -11.67 7.44 -22.15
N LEU A 107 -10.39 7.14 -21.87
CA LEU A 107 -9.84 5.78 -22.02
C LEU A 107 -10.61 4.72 -21.22
N LEU A 108 -11.07 5.08 -20.03
CA LEU A 108 -11.79 4.19 -19.12
C LEU A 108 -13.30 4.45 -19.08
N GLY A 109 -13.79 5.44 -19.85
CA GLY A 109 -15.20 5.81 -19.90
C GLY A 109 -15.81 6.17 -18.55
N GLY A 110 -15.05 6.85 -17.68
CA GLY A 110 -15.49 7.24 -16.32
C GLY A 110 -15.46 6.09 -15.29
N LYS A 111 -14.79 4.98 -15.61
CA LYS A 111 -14.69 3.79 -14.74
C LYS A 111 -13.38 3.69 -13.97
N GLU A 112 -12.74 4.82 -13.67
CA GLU A 112 -11.41 4.86 -13.05
C GLU A 112 -11.41 4.17 -11.68
N PHE A 113 -12.52 4.29 -10.94
CA PHE A 113 -12.68 3.67 -9.63
C PHE A 113 -12.89 2.15 -9.72
N GLU A 114 -13.73 1.66 -10.62
CA GLU A 114 -13.93 0.22 -10.83
C GLU A 114 -12.64 -0.45 -11.29
N VAL A 115 -11.88 0.22 -12.17
CA VAL A 115 -10.55 -0.25 -12.57
C VAL A 115 -9.59 -0.25 -11.37
N SER A 116 -9.63 0.77 -10.52
CA SER A 116 -8.83 0.82 -9.28
C SER A 116 -9.15 -0.35 -8.34
N ILE A 117 -10.43 -0.71 -8.18
CA ILE A 117 -10.86 -1.88 -7.38
C ILE A 117 -10.23 -3.15 -7.94
N VAL A 118 -10.33 -3.37 -9.25
CA VAL A 118 -9.79 -4.59 -9.89
C VAL A 118 -8.27 -4.64 -9.76
N LEU A 119 -7.58 -3.54 -10.05
CA LEU A 119 -6.13 -3.43 -9.90
C LEU A 119 -5.69 -3.69 -8.47
N THR A 120 -6.41 -3.15 -7.48
CA THR A 120 -6.14 -3.37 -6.07
C THR A 120 -6.36 -4.81 -5.67
N ALA A 121 -7.47 -5.43 -6.08
CA ALA A 121 -7.76 -6.82 -5.76
C ALA A 121 -6.70 -7.77 -6.33
N VAL A 122 -6.27 -7.54 -7.59
CA VAL A 122 -5.17 -8.27 -8.22
C VAL A 122 -3.87 -8.04 -7.44
N THR A 123 -3.58 -6.80 -7.04
CA THR A 123 -2.38 -6.44 -6.29
C THR A 123 -2.34 -7.12 -4.92
N PHE A 124 -3.43 -7.06 -4.14
CA PHE A 124 -3.54 -7.76 -2.86
C PHE A 124 -3.38 -9.26 -2.99
N PHE A 125 -4.01 -9.86 -4.00
CA PHE A 125 -3.87 -11.28 -4.27
C PHE A 125 -2.41 -11.63 -4.59
N ALA A 126 -1.79 -10.89 -5.51
CA ALA A 126 -0.41 -11.11 -5.94
C ALA A 126 0.58 -10.95 -4.78
N ILE A 127 0.55 -9.82 -4.07
CA ILE A 127 1.48 -9.57 -2.97
C ILE A 127 1.22 -10.50 -1.78
N GLY A 128 -0.04 -10.85 -1.50
CA GLY A 128 -0.40 -11.83 -0.49
C GLY A 128 0.04 -13.26 -0.87
N TYR A 129 0.08 -13.59 -2.15
CA TYR A 129 0.64 -14.86 -2.63
C TYR A 129 2.16 -14.90 -2.43
N VAL A 130 2.87 -13.82 -2.80
CA VAL A 130 4.32 -13.68 -2.53
C VAL A 130 4.60 -13.74 -1.03
N ARG A 131 3.81 -13.06 -0.21
CA ARG A 131 3.86 -13.14 1.25
C ARG A 131 3.77 -14.57 1.75
N GLY A 132 2.84 -15.36 1.21
CA GLY A 132 2.69 -16.77 1.59
C GLY A 132 3.96 -17.59 1.32
N ILE A 133 4.64 -17.33 0.18
CA ILE A 133 5.92 -17.94 -0.15
C ILE A 133 7.01 -17.52 0.85
N VAL A 134 7.09 -16.23 1.16
CA VAL A 134 8.10 -15.68 2.09
C VAL A 134 7.91 -16.21 3.51
N SER A 135 6.67 -16.23 3.99
CA SER A 135 6.29 -16.65 5.34
C SER A 135 6.17 -18.18 5.52
N LYS A 136 6.44 -18.99 4.47
CA LYS A 136 6.23 -20.45 4.47
C LYS A 136 4.81 -20.88 4.89
N LYS A 137 3.81 -20.02 4.68
CA LYS A 137 2.39 -20.30 4.93
C LYS A 137 1.72 -20.76 3.62
N GLY A 138 0.47 -21.23 3.70
CA GLY A 138 -0.31 -21.53 2.51
C GLY A 138 -0.45 -20.29 1.61
N LYS A 139 0.07 -20.38 0.37
CA LYS A 139 0.17 -19.24 -0.56
C LYS A 139 -1.19 -18.59 -0.84
N PHE A 140 -2.17 -19.43 -1.19
CA PHE A 140 -3.54 -19.00 -1.46
C PHE A 140 -4.23 -18.42 -0.21
N ARG A 141 -4.05 -19.06 0.96
CA ARG A 141 -4.60 -18.55 2.23
C ARG A 141 -4.04 -17.17 2.56
N SER A 142 -2.75 -16.95 2.35
CA SER A 142 -2.11 -15.65 2.57
C SER A 142 -2.64 -14.59 1.59
N ALA A 143 -2.83 -14.94 0.31
CA ALA A 143 -3.45 -14.06 -0.68
C ALA A 143 -4.88 -13.64 -0.27
N MET A 144 -5.71 -14.60 0.13
CA MET A 144 -7.07 -14.34 0.60
C MET A 144 -7.11 -13.50 1.87
N GLN A 145 -6.21 -13.74 2.82
CA GLN A 145 -6.12 -12.93 4.03
C GLN A 145 -5.75 -11.49 3.73
N THR A 146 -4.76 -11.26 2.85
CA THR A 146 -4.37 -9.90 2.45
C THR A 146 -5.51 -9.19 1.73
N LEU A 147 -6.17 -9.85 0.77
CA LEU A 147 -7.32 -9.31 0.05
C LEU A 147 -8.46 -8.93 1.01
N PHE A 148 -8.78 -9.81 1.95
CA PHE A 148 -9.85 -9.59 2.91
C PHE A 148 -9.55 -8.44 3.88
N MET A 149 -8.34 -8.40 4.44
CA MET A 149 -7.92 -7.31 5.34
C MET A 149 -7.91 -5.95 4.62
N GLY A 150 -7.38 -5.91 3.40
CA GLY A 150 -7.38 -4.69 2.59
C GLY A 150 -8.79 -4.25 2.19
N GLY A 151 -9.66 -5.21 1.85
CA GLY A 151 -11.08 -4.94 1.57
C GLY A 151 -11.82 -4.36 2.79
N ILE A 152 -11.60 -4.92 3.98
CA ILE A 152 -12.17 -4.35 5.22
C ILE A 152 -11.67 -2.93 5.46
N ALA A 153 -10.37 -2.68 5.32
CA ALA A 153 -9.81 -1.35 5.51
C ALA A 153 -10.44 -0.32 4.56
N ALA A 154 -10.62 -0.69 3.29
CA ALA A 154 -11.26 0.14 2.29
C ALA A 154 -12.74 0.40 2.60
N LEU A 155 -13.48 -0.63 3.05
CA LEU A 155 -14.88 -0.47 3.47
C LEU A 155 -14.99 0.48 4.67
N ILE A 156 -14.13 0.31 5.68
CA ILE A 156 -14.10 1.22 6.84
C ILE A 156 -13.85 2.65 6.37
N ALA A 157 -12.85 2.87 5.53
CA ALA A 157 -12.52 4.20 5.02
C ALA A 157 -13.69 4.81 4.21
N TYR A 158 -14.30 4.04 3.30
CA TYR A 158 -15.47 4.45 2.54
C TYR A 158 -16.62 4.88 3.44
N PHE A 159 -16.98 4.06 4.44
CA PHE A 159 -18.08 4.39 5.35
C PHE A 159 -17.78 5.60 6.22
N VAL A 160 -16.53 5.76 6.69
CA VAL A 160 -16.11 6.96 7.42
C VAL A 160 -16.27 8.20 6.53
N GLY A 161 -15.81 8.14 5.28
CA GLY A 161 -16.01 9.24 4.31
C GLY A 161 -17.49 9.56 4.08
N PHE A 162 -18.31 8.53 3.86
CA PHE A 162 -19.74 8.66 3.64
C PHE A 162 -20.48 9.29 4.82
N ILE A 163 -20.16 8.89 6.05
CA ILE A 163 -20.76 9.47 7.25
C ILE A 163 -20.34 10.93 7.39
N LEU A 164 -19.05 11.23 7.26
CA LEU A 164 -18.54 12.59 7.46
C LEU A 164 -19.01 13.57 6.38
N GLN A 165 -19.25 13.11 5.15
CA GLN A 165 -19.86 13.92 4.10
C GLN A 165 -21.24 14.48 4.51
N SER A 166 -22.00 13.76 5.32
CA SER A 166 -23.31 14.25 5.78
C SER A 166 -23.22 15.34 6.85
N VAL A 167 -22.03 15.52 7.45
CA VAL A 167 -21.79 16.41 8.60
C VAL A 167 -20.99 17.66 8.20
N VAL A 168 -20.17 17.58 7.15
CA VAL A 168 -19.28 18.65 6.67
C VAL A 168 -19.74 19.12 5.30
#